data_AF-A0AAV5AA67-F1
#
_entry.id   AF-A0AAV5AA67-F1
#
_cell.length_a   1.000
_cell.length_b   1.000
_cell.length_c   1.000
_cell.angle_alpha   90.00
_cell.angle_beta   90.00
_cell.angle_gamma   90.00
#
_symmetry.space_group_name_H-M   'P 1'
#
loop_
_entity.id
_entity.type
_entity.pdbx_description
1 polymer ?
#
loop_
_entity_poly.entity_id
_entity_poly.type
_entity_poly.pdbx_seq_one_letter_code
_entity_poly.pdbx_strand_id
1 'polypeptide(L)'
;MYLLLSTAGLAAAVTSAVVFLGYLMKQGRRQTETSTKTFGVVHLKHDVYFGSFRFFYRPAYFLSEAIEAACDAMVAFKIRSNNIIILRGLAGRDAFYSKVYPQLMRDTATLMTTSMGEHGTVDLFDALDQIIFALAVRLGSCVEFSEDSQKIKKLRQIFKDLEAGSSPSAILFPSLPTPSRISRTLAGIKMYNMINEVIQARKRHDRREDDTLQALIDGNYSPTDITRFIATLIFAAISNTGNTLGWVLVHLEKHPDVKDQVIQELQKLSLNPEIYMEDFEGATPSIEPCINETLRLVLNGTFVRKNIGDELIVDGVRIQHGTYLMYPTTDLHFHPRFYPNPYQFDPMRFDPQVVEERKEAGLTFLAWGAARHICTGKRSAILLMKMVLVQLATYDFTLVDSKGSPLENIPPPAYDTLFKVCQPGRKDRVFLKYQKRR
;
A
#
# COMPACT_ATOMS: atom_id res chain seq x y z
N MET A 1 21.15 -13.80 40.52
CA MET A 1 20.49 -12.51 40.82
C MET A 1 20.50 -11.53 39.63
N TYR A 2 21.54 -11.50 38.79
CA TYR A 2 21.58 -10.67 37.57
C TYR A 2 20.65 -11.12 36.41
N LEU A 3 20.21 -12.38 36.37
CA LEU A 3 19.28 -12.89 35.34
C LEU A 3 17.79 -12.56 35.60
N LEU A 4 17.42 -12.23 36.84
CA LEU A 4 16.03 -11.91 37.22
C LEU A 4 15.71 -10.41 37.07
N LEU A 5 16.72 -9.54 37.09
CA LEU A 5 16.58 -8.10 36.86
C LEU A 5 16.42 -7.75 35.37
N SER A 6 16.94 -8.59 34.45
CA SER A 6 16.82 -8.37 33.01
C SER A 6 15.43 -8.73 32.46
N THR A 7 14.76 -9.73 33.02
CA THR A 7 13.41 -10.13 32.61
C THR A 7 12.36 -9.11 33.05
N ALA A 8 12.51 -8.51 34.23
CA ALA A 8 11.65 -7.42 34.70
C ALA A 8 11.83 -6.14 33.88
N GLY A 9 13.07 -5.78 33.52
CA GLY A 9 13.37 -4.63 32.64
C GLY A 9 12.85 -4.81 31.22
N LEU A 10 12.97 -6.01 30.65
CA LEU A 10 12.42 -6.35 29.34
C LEU A 10 10.89 -6.35 29.37
N ALA A 11 10.29 -6.92 30.42
CA ALA A 11 8.84 -6.89 30.61
C ALA A 11 8.31 -5.45 30.77
N ALA A 12 9.01 -4.58 31.51
CA ALA A 12 8.63 -3.18 31.66
C ALA A 12 8.80 -2.36 30.36
N ALA A 13 9.84 -2.63 29.58
CA ALA A 13 10.07 -2.00 28.27
C ALA A 13 9.04 -2.44 27.22
N VAL A 14 8.74 -3.74 27.16
CA VAL A 14 7.67 -4.29 26.31
C VAL A 14 6.31 -3.76 26.75
N THR A 15 6.04 -3.71 28.06
CA THR A 15 4.79 -3.12 28.58
C THR A 15 4.69 -1.65 28.22
N SER A 16 5.76 -0.86 28.33
CA SER A 16 5.78 0.56 27.99
C SER A 16 5.62 0.81 26.48
N ALA A 17 6.26 -0.01 25.64
CA ALA A 17 6.11 0.04 24.19
C ALA A 17 4.70 -0.38 23.74
N VAL A 18 4.11 -1.39 24.37
CA VAL A 18 2.73 -1.84 24.12
C VAL A 18 1.70 -0.83 24.63
N VAL A 19 1.94 -0.19 25.78
CA VAL A 19 1.11 0.90 26.30
C VAL A 19 1.23 2.15 25.43
N PHE A 20 2.41 2.45 24.87
CA PHE A 20 2.61 3.59 23.96
C PHE A 20 2.06 3.33 22.56
N LEU A 21 2.24 2.13 21.98
CA LEU A 21 1.55 1.69 20.76
C LEU A 21 0.03 1.68 21.00
N GLY A 22 -0.42 1.20 22.15
CA GLY A 22 -1.79 1.27 22.60
C GLY A 22 -2.28 2.71 22.71
N TYR A 23 -1.45 3.64 23.18
CA TYR A 23 -1.74 5.07 23.26
C TYR A 23 -1.80 5.72 21.87
N LEU A 24 -0.88 5.42 20.95
CA LEU A 24 -0.90 5.89 19.56
C LEU A 24 -2.12 5.36 18.81
N MET A 25 -2.43 4.07 18.95
CA MET A 25 -3.63 3.44 18.40
C MET A 25 -4.92 3.99 19.02
N LYS A 26 -4.90 4.39 20.30
CA LYS A 26 -6.05 4.95 21.03
C LYS A 26 -6.21 6.47 20.82
N GLN A 27 -5.14 7.20 20.51
CA GLN A 27 -5.16 8.59 20.04
C GLN A 27 -5.83 8.66 18.66
N GLY A 28 -5.55 7.71 17.77
CA GLY A 28 -6.30 7.53 16.51
C GLY A 28 -7.81 7.25 16.71
N ARG A 29 -8.24 6.82 17.90
CA ARG A 29 -9.65 6.65 18.28
C ARG A 29 -10.25 7.83 19.06
N ARG A 30 -9.46 8.77 19.58
CA ARG A 30 -9.90 9.79 20.55
C ARG A 30 -9.78 11.24 20.08
N GLN A 31 -9.25 11.53 18.90
CA GLN A 31 -9.31 12.88 18.34
C GLN A 31 -10.71 13.17 17.77
N THR A 32 -11.70 13.22 18.66
CA THR A 32 -13.00 13.85 18.42
C THR A 32 -13.13 15.20 19.09
N GLU A 33 -12.17 15.67 19.90
CA GLU A 33 -12.28 17.00 20.52
C GLU A 33 -10.93 17.60 20.94
N THR A 34 -10.69 18.84 20.50
CA THR A 34 -9.77 19.87 21.02
C THR A 34 -8.25 19.84 20.73
N SER A 35 -7.84 20.87 19.95
CA SER A 35 -6.76 21.85 20.25
C SER A 35 -5.28 21.55 19.92
N THR A 36 -4.84 22.13 18.78
CA THR A 36 -3.65 23.01 18.58
C THR A 36 -2.32 22.72 19.30
N LYS A 37 -1.37 22.12 18.56
CA LYS A 37 0.05 22.54 18.40
C LYS A 37 0.73 21.60 17.40
N THR A 38 0.79 22.02 16.15
CA THR A 38 1.19 21.20 15.00
C THR A 38 2.68 21.34 14.75
N PHE A 39 3.49 20.56 15.47
CA PHE A 39 4.85 20.09 15.15
C PHE A 39 5.38 19.39 16.40
N GLY A 40 5.16 18.07 16.49
CA GLY A 40 5.73 17.26 17.56
C GLY A 40 7.11 16.77 17.16
N VAL A 41 8.17 17.54 17.43
CA VAL A 41 9.49 16.91 17.59
C VAL A 41 9.44 16.19 18.92
N VAL A 42 9.23 14.87 18.87
CA VAL A 42 9.31 14.04 20.07
C VAL A 42 10.78 13.93 20.46
N HIS A 43 11.26 14.92 21.22
CA HIS A 43 12.45 14.73 22.05
C HIS A 43 12.04 13.86 23.23
N LEU A 44 12.37 12.57 23.17
CA LEU A 44 12.24 11.66 24.32
C LEU A 44 13.23 12.09 25.42
N LYS A 45 12.84 13.11 26.20
CA LYS A 45 13.58 13.67 27.34
C LYS A 45 12.77 13.56 28.64
N HIS A 46 11.96 12.52 28.78
CA HIS A 46 11.23 12.28 30.03
C HIS A 46 11.67 10.98 30.69
N ASP A 47 12.25 11.15 31.87
CA ASP A 47 12.45 10.09 32.85
C ASP A 47 11.07 9.58 33.29
N VAL A 48 10.83 8.28 33.12
CA VAL A 48 9.59 7.64 33.55
C VAL A 48 9.76 7.21 35.00
N TYR A 49 9.02 7.83 35.92
CA TYR A 49 9.03 7.47 37.34
C TYR A 49 7.96 6.41 37.63
N PHE A 50 8.36 5.28 38.22
CA PHE A 50 7.47 4.28 38.80
C PHE A 50 7.94 3.95 40.23
N GLY A 51 7.22 4.48 41.23
CA GLY A 51 7.52 4.26 42.64
C GLY A 51 8.92 4.73 43.05
N SER A 52 9.30 4.46 44.30
CA SER A 52 10.49 4.99 44.99
C SER A 52 11.85 4.56 44.40
N PHE A 53 11.90 4.01 43.19
CA PHE A 53 13.11 3.56 42.51
C PHE A 53 13.41 4.43 41.28
N ARG A 54 14.56 5.09 41.32
CA ARG A 54 15.10 5.91 40.23
C ARG A 54 15.77 4.98 39.20
N PHE A 55 15.07 4.61 38.14
CA PHE A 55 15.64 3.83 37.04
C PHE A 55 16.36 4.76 36.04
N PHE A 56 17.70 4.75 36.04
CA PHE A 56 18.49 5.33 34.93
C PHE A 56 18.41 4.38 33.72
N TYR A 57 17.32 4.44 32.96
CA TYR A 57 17.20 3.70 31.71
C TYR A 57 16.59 4.62 30.66
N ARG A 58 17.42 5.13 29.72
CA ARG A 58 17.00 6.08 28.68
C ARG A 58 16.06 5.38 27.68
N PRO A 59 14.73 5.61 27.70
CA PRO A 59 13.78 4.93 26.81
C PRO A 59 13.96 5.33 25.34
N ALA A 60 14.63 6.46 25.09
CA ALA A 60 14.92 6.99 23.77
C ALA A 60 15.76 6.06 22.89
N TYR A 61 16.70 5.31 23.47
CA TYR A 61 17.60 4.41 22.72
C TYR A 61 16.87 3.18 22.20
N PHE A 62 15.95 2.61 22.99
CA PHE A 62 15.21 1.44 22.56
C PHE A 62 14.20 1.81 21.47
N LEU A 63 13.54 2.97 21.57
CA LEU A 63 12.65 3.43 20.51
C LEU A 63 13.43 3.79 19.24
N SER A 64 14.61 4.43 19.37
CA SER A 64 15.45 4.72 18.20
C SER A 64 15.98 3.44 17.55
N GLU A 65 16.45 2.45 18.31
CA GLU A 65 16.91 1.16 17.78
C GLU A 65 15.77 0.36 17.14
N ALA A 66 14.56 0.46 17.70
CA ALA A 66 13.43 -0.30 17.21
C ALA A 66 12.76 0.37 15.99
N ILE A 67 12.82 1.71 15.89
CA ILE A 67 12.53 2.46 14.66
C ILE A 67 13.65 2.23 13.62
N GLU A 68 14.91 2.17 14.05
CA GLU A 68 16.05 1.88 13.20
C GLU A 68 15.97 0.47 12.65
N ALA A 69 15.57 -0.49 13.45
CA ALA A 69 15.31 -1.85 13.03
C ALA A 69 14.00 -2.00 12.23
N ALA A 70 13.00 -1.14 12.45
CA ALA A 70 11.84 -1.00 11.55
C ALA A 70 12.26 -0.55 10.17
N CYS A 71 13.02 0.54 10.15
CA CYS A 71 13.59 1.13 8.97
C CYS A 71 14.62 0.19 8.34
N ASP A 72 15.36 -0.61 9.10
CA ASP A 72 16.33 -1.57 8.57
C ASP A 72 15.67 -2.85 8.09
N ALA A 73 14.55 -3.27 8.68
CA ALA A 73 13.66 -4.28 8.11
C ALA A 73 12.99 -3.77 6.81
N MET A 74 12.81 -2.45 6.67
CA MET A 74 12.51 -1.79 5.40
C MET A 74 13.77 -1.74 4.49
N VAL A 75 14.98 -1.52 5.02
CA VAL A 75 16.28 -1.47 4.29
C VAL A 75 16.79 -2.87 3.94
N ALA A 76 16.20 -3.95 4.45
CA ALA A 76 16.39 -5.30 3.90
C ALA A 76 15.79 -5.40 2.47
N PHE A 77 14.86 -4.49 2.13
CA PHE A 77 14.68 -3.99 0.78
C PHE A 77 15.48 -2.69 0.63
N LYS A 78 16.80 -2.81 0.49
CA LYS A 78 17.63 -1.66 0.12
C LYS A 78 17.24 -1.33 -1.32
N ILE A 79 16.18 -0.55 -1.48
CA ILE A 79 15.91 0.22 -2.68
C ILE A 79 17.09 1.18 -2.75
N ARG A 80 18.23 0.69 -3.26
CA ARG A 80 19.31 1.57 -3.70
C ARG A 80 18.65 2.57 -4.64
N SER A 81 19.15 3.79 -4.67
CA SER A 81 18.78 4.82 -5.64
C SER A 81 18.59 4.22 -7.06
N ASN A 82 19.39 3.23 -7.42
CA ASN A 82 19.27 2.43 -8.65
C ASN A 82 17.88 1.79 -8.86
N ASN A 83 17.22 1.21 -7.85
CA ASN A 83 15.89 0.61 -8.00
C ASN A 83 14.80 1.67 -8.29
N ILE A 84 14.90 2.86 -7.70
CA ILE A 84 13.99 3.99 -8.02
C ILE A 84 14.25 4.48 -9.44
N ILE A 85 15.52 4.52 -9.87
CA ILE A 85 15.90 4.87 -11.24
C ILE A 85 15.33 3.85 -12.23
N ILE A 86 15.44 2.55 -11.94
CA ILE A 86 14.86 1.48 -12.75
C ILE A 86 13.33 1.58 -12.79
N LEU A 87 12.67 1.78 -11.64
CA LEU A 87 11.22 1.96 -11.57
C LEU A 87 10.76 3.19 -12.36
N ARG A 88 11.43 4.34 -12.21
CA ARG A 88 11.15 5.54 -13.01
C ARG A 88 11.42 5.32 -14.50
N GLY A 89 12.46 4.56 -14.81
CA GLY A 89 12.86 4.24 -16.17
C GLY A 89 11.93 3.25 -16.86
N LEU A 90 11.32 2.30 -16.15
CA LEU A 90 10.38 1.32 -16.70
C LEU A 90 8.93 1.83 -16.65
N ALA A 91 8.48 2.30 -15.48
CA ALA A 91 7.11 2.76 -15.26
C ALA A 91 6.84 4.19 -15.76
N GLY A 92 7.84 4.87 -16.35
CA GLY A 92 7.72 6.21 -16.91
C GLY A 92 7.81 6.28 -18.44
N ARG A 93 7.98 5.16 -19.14
CA ARG A 93 8.00 5.13 -20.61
C ARG A 93 6.66 4.68 -21.15
N ASP A 94 6.00 5.51 -21.96
CA ASP A 94 4.76 5.15 -22.67
C ASP A 94 4.95 3.89 -23.53
N ALA A 95 6.15 3.69 -24.07
CA ALA A 95 6.53 2.49 -24.82
C ALA A 95 6.50 1.17 -24.03
N PHE A 96 6.62 1.22 -22.69
CA PHE A 96 6.47 0.02 -21.85
C PHE A 96 5.00 -0.32 -21.67
N TYR A 97 4.18 0.70 -21.36
CA TYR A 97 2.76 0.51 -21.19
C TYR A 97 2.06 0.13 -22.49
N SER A 98 2.37 0.77 -23.62
CA SER A 98 1.72 0.49 -24.90
C SER A 98 1.82 -0.98 -25.34
N LYS A 99 2.88 -1.68 -24.93
CA LYS A 99 3.08 -3.10 -25.23
C LYS A 99 2.34 -4.04 -24.27
N VAL A 100 2.36 -3.72 -22.97
CA VAL A 100 1.77 -4.57 -21.92
C VAL A 100 0.26 -4.33 -21.77
N TYR A 101 -0.20 -3.12 -22.10
CA TYR A 101 -1.58 -2.67 -21.94
C TYR A 101 -2.62 -3.53 -22.68
N PRO A 102 -2.44 -3.91 -23.96
CA PRO A 102 -3.40 -4.77 -24.66
C PRO A 102 -3.56 -6.13 -23.96
N GLN A 103 -2.48 -6.65 -23.38
CA GLN A 103 -2.53 -7.90 -22.64
C GLN A 103 -3.19 -7.72 -21.27
N LEU A 104 -2.90 -6.64 -20.54
CA LEU A 104 -3.59 -6.32 -19.29
C LEU A 104 -5.10 -6.19 -19.45
N MET A 105 -5.56 -5.61 -20.57
CA MET A 105 -6.99 -5.57 -20.92
C MET A 105 -7.59 -6.97 -21.02
N ARG A 106 -6.95 -7.86 -21.81
CA ARG A 106 -7.38 -9.25 -21.98
C ARG A 106 -7.36 -10.04 -20.66
N ASP A 107 -6.30 -9.88 -19.88
CA ASP A 107 -6.15 -10.56 -18.61
C ASP A 107 -7.20 -10.09 -17.62
N THR A 108 -7.51 -8.78 -17.57
CA THR A 108 -8.52 -8.25 -16.66
C THR A 108 -9.90 -8.83 -16.98
N ALA A 109 -10.31 -8.82 -18.26
CA ALA A 109 -11.57 -9.41 -18.69
C ALA A 109 -11.66 -10.91 -18.32
N THR A 110 -10.55 -11.64 -18.55
CA THR A 110 -10.45 -13.08 -18.26
C THR A 110 -10.47 -13.37 -16.76
N LEU A 111 -9.66 -12.66 -15.97
CA LEU A 111 -9.53 -12.85 -14.52
C LEU A 111 -10.82 -12.54 -13.79
N MET A 112 -11.51 -11.46 -14.18
CA MET A 112 -12.82 -11.11 -13.61
C MET A 112 -13.86 -12.18 -13.92
N THR A 113 -13.97 -12.60 -15.18
CA THR A 113 -14.95 -13.62 -15.59
C THR A 113 -14.67 -14.97 -14.90
N THR A 114 -13.41 -15.38 -14.82
CA THR A 114 -13.02 -16.67 -14.19
C THR A 114 -13.07 -16.65 -12.67
N SER A 115 -12.82 -15.50 -12.02
CA SER A 115 -12.82 -15.39 -10.56
C SER A 115 -14.21 -15.11 -9.99
N MET A 116 -15.04 -14.34 -10.69
CA MET A 116 -16.38 -13.96 -10.22
C MET A 116 -17.49 -14.84 -10.83
N GLY A 117 -17.34 -15.36 -12.04
CA GLY A 117 -18.42 -16.08 -12.71
C GLY A 117 -19.61 -15.19 -13.07
N GLU A 118 -20.80 -15.78 -13.18
CA GLU A 118 -22.03 -15.10 -13.63
C GLU A 118 -22.83 -14.45 -12.48
N HIS A 119 -22.84 -15.04 -11.29
CA HIS A 119 -23.47 -14.47 -10.10
C HIS A 119 -22.82 -15.05 -8.84
N GLY A 120 -22.86 -14.31 -7.74
CA GLY A 120 -22.28 -14.80 -6.50
C GLY A 120 -22.21 -13.79 -5.37
N THR A 121 -21.55 -14.20 -4.29
CA THR A 121 -21.18 -13.34 -3.19
C THR A 121 -19.76 -13.69 -2.77
N VAL A 122 -18.85 -12.72 -2.81
CA VAL A 122 -17.43 -12.88 -2.49
C VAL A 122 -17.01 -11.84 -1.47
N ASP A 123 -15.97 -12.11 -0.68
CA ASP A 123 -15.35 -11.05 0.10
C ASP A 123 -14.72 -10.03 -0.85
N LEU A 124 -15.11 -8.76 -0.68
CA LEU A 124 -14.75 -7.68 -1.58
C LEU A 124 -13.23 -7.50 -1.65
N PHE A 125 -12.57 -7.41 -0.50
CA PHE A 125 -11.15 -7.08 -0.43
C PHE A 125 -10.30 -8.28 -0.86
N ASP A 126 -10.67 -9.51 -0.48
CA ASP A 126 -9.96 -10.72 -0.89
C ASP A 126 -10.04 -10.98 -2.41
N ALA A 127 -11.21 -10.71 -3.01
CA ALA A 127 -11.42 -10.88 -4.45
C ALA A 127 -10.61 -9.86 -5.25
N LEU A 128 -10.67 -8.58 -4.87
CA LEU A 128 -9.91 -7.52 -5.53
C LEU A 128 -8.40 -7.71 -5.34
N ASP A 129 -7.96 -8.10 -4.14
CA ASP A 129 -6.56 -8.46 -3.87
C ASP A 129 -6.07 -9.55 -4.82
N GLN A 130 -6.87 -10.58 -5.07
CA GLN A 130 -6.51 -11.67 -5.99
C GLN A 130 -6.35 -11.19 -7.43
N ILE A 131 -7.29 -10.39 -7.93
CA ILE A 131 -7.29 -9.90 -9.31
C ILE A 131 -6.12 -8.93 -9.52
N ILE A 132 -5.97 -7.96 -8.62
CA ILE A 132 -4.88 -6.98 -8.65
C ILE A 132 -3.52 -7.66 -8.50
N PHE A 133 -3.39 -8.70 -7.67
CA PHE A 133 -2.16 -9.48 -7.56
C PHE A 133 -1.76 -10.07 -8.91
N ALA A 134 -2.69 -10.71 -9.62
CA ALA A 134 -2.41 -11.33 -10.91
C ALA A 134 -2.00 -10.29 -11.97
N LEU A 135 -2.70 -9.16 -12.03
CA LEU A 135 -2.37 -8.05 -12.93
C LEU A 135 -1.02 -7.39 -12.59
N ALA A 136 -0.70 -7.28 -11.30
CA ALA A 136 0.58 -6.77 -10.84
C ALA A 136 1.75 -7.71 -11.21
N VAL A 137 1.53 -9.03 -11.18
CA VAL A 137 2.52 -10.02 -11.66
C VAL A 137 2.74 -9.86 -13.17
N ARG A 138 1.67 -9.70 -13.97
CA ARG A 138 1.78 -9.43 -15.41
C ARG A 138 2.62 -8.18 -15.69
N LEU A 139 2.32 -7.08 -15.00
CA LEU A 139 3.00 -5.81 -15.20
C LEU A 139 4.45 -5.83 -14.67
N GLY A 140 4.65 -6.35 -13.47
CA GLY A 140 5.87 -6.15 -12.69
C GLY A 140 6.85 -7.31 -12.66
N SER A 141 6.51 -8.48 -13.23
CA SER A 141 7.41 -9.63 -13.26
C SER A 141 7.68 -10.16 -14.67
N CYS A 142 6.97 -11.20 -15.10
CA CYS A 142 7.29 -11.95 -16.30
C CYS A 142 6.13 -12.81 -16.79
N VAL A 143 6.20 -13.18 -18.07
CA VAL A 143 5.12 -13.93 -18.73
C VAL A 143 4.90 -15.33 -18.16
N GLU A 144 5.98 -16.03 -17.80
CA GLU A 144 5.93 -17.41 -17.30
C GLU A 144 5.22 -17.53 -15.95
N PHE A 145 5.15 -16.44 -15.19
CA PHE A 145 4.41 -16.39 -13.93
C PHE A 145 2.96 -16.01 -14.13
N SER A 146 2.68 -15.10 -15.05
CA SER A 146 1.35 -14.52 -15.22
C SER A 146 0.43 -15.33 -16.14
N GLU A 147 0.97 -16.20 -16.98
CA GLU A 147 0.19 -17.17 -17.78
C GLU A 147 -0.07 -18.48 -17.02
N ASP A 148 0.61 -18.71 -15.89
CA ASP A 148 0.50 -19.94 -15.12
C ASP A 148 -0.23 -19.70 -13.79
N SER A 149 -1.51 -20.09 -13.76
CA SER A 149 -2.36 -19.92 -12.57
C SER A 149 -1.80 -20.62 -11.31
N GLN A 150 -1.05 -21.71 -11.45
CA GLN A 150 -0.43 -22.39 -10.31
C GLN A 150 0.76 -21.58 -9.77
N LYS A 151 1.57 -21.00 -10.66
CA LYS A 151 2.67 -20.12 -10.25
C LYS A 151 2.15 -18.83 -9.62
N ILE A 152 1.06 -18.23 -10.12
CA ILE A 152 0.41 -17.08 -9.48
C ILE A 152 0.00 -17.44 -8.04
N LYS A 153 -0.70 -18.56 -7.85
CA LYS A 153 -1.13 -19.02 -6.52
C LYS A 153 0.07 -19.25 -5.59
N LYS A 154 1.12 -19.90 -6.08
CA LYS A 154 2.35 -20.16 -5.33
C LYS A 154 3.08 -18.87 -4.95
N LEU A 155 3.21 -17.92 -5.88
CA LEU A 155 3.77 -16.60 -5.62
C LEU A 155 2.97 -15.87 -4.56
N ARG A 156 1.63 -15.85 -4.68
CA ARG A 156 0.75 -15.20 -3.68
C ARG A 156 0.97 -15.78 -2.28
N GLN A 157 1.12 -17.10 -2.15
CA GLN A 157 1.43 -17.71 -0.86
C GLN A 157 2.81 -17.29 -0.33
N ILE A 158 3.84 -17.30 -1.17
CA ILE A 158 5.19 -16.84 -0.79
C ILE A 158 5.14 -15.37 -0.34
N PHE A 159 4.37 -14.53 -1.03
CA PHE A 159 4.18 -13.12 -0.62
C PHE A 159 3.47 -12.99 0.73
N LYS A 160 2.42 -13.76 0.99
CA LYS A 160 1.77 -13.78 2.30
C LYS A 160 2.75 -14.15 3.42
N ASP A 161 3.64 -15.12 3.17
CA ASP A 161 4.67 -15.53 4.14
C ASP A 161 5.71 -14.41 4.35
N LEU A 162 6.08 -13.67 3.29
CA LEU A 162 6.95 -12.49 3.38
C LEU A 162 6.31 -11.35 4.20
N GLU A 163 5.01 -11.09 4.00
CA GLU A 163 4.27 -10.07 4.75
C GLU A 163 4.12 -10.45 6.23
N ALA A 164 3.72 -11.69 6.52
CA ALA A 164 3.57 -12.20 7.89
C ALA A 164 4.89 -12.15 8.69
N GLY A 165 6.02 -12.20 7.98
CA GLY A 165 7.36 -12.03 8.51
C GLY A 165 7.75 -10.59 8.90
N SER A 166 6.90 -9.60 8.64
CA SER A 166 7.15 -8.17 8.87
C SER A 166 6.36 -7.65 10.09
N SER A 167 6.21 -8.47 11.12
CA SER A 167 5.52 -8.09 12.35
C SER A 167 6.22 -6.91 13.06
N PRO A 168 5.49 -6.11 13.86
CA PRO A 168 6.11 -5.10 14.71
C PRO A 168 7.23 -5.68 15.57
N SER A 169 7.11 -6.91 16.06
CA SER A 169 8.19 -7.57 16.81
C SER A 169 9.43 -7.87 15.96
N ALA A 170 9.28 -8.28 14.69
CA ALA A 170 10.42 -8.50 13.80
C ALA A 170 11.14 -7.18 13.44
N ILE A 171 10.37 -6.09 13.43
CA ILE A 171 10.85 -4.73 13.31
C ILE A 171 11.63 -4.31 14.55
N LEU A 172 11.08 -4.46 15.77
CA LEU A 172 11.72 -3.95 16.98
C LEU A 172 12.93 -4.80 17.41
N PHE A 173 12.97 -6.07 17.00
CA PHE A 173 14.00 -7.04 17.42
C PHE A 173 14.63 -7.76 16.21
N PRO A 174 15.46 -7.07 15.42
CA PRO A 174 15.98 -7.61 14.16
C PRO A 174 16.96 -8.77 14.39
N SER A 175 17.65 -8.81 15.52
CA SER A 175 18.65 -9.84 15.80
C SER A 175 18.05 -11.16 16.30
N LEU A 176 16.75 -11.19 16.64
CA LEU A 176 16.11 -12.38 17.18
C LEU A 176 15.64 -13.33 16.06
N PRO A 177 16.00 -14.62 16.11
CA PRO A 177 15.55 -15.63 15.16
C PRO A 177 14.11 -16.07 15.47
N THR A 178 13.15 -15.16 15.32
CA THR A 178 11.73 -15.47 15.52
C THR A 178 11.21 -16.41 14.42
N PRO A 179 10.20 -17.26 14.69
CA PRO A 179 9.58 -18.10 13.66
C PRO A 179 9.12 -17.30 12.43
N SER A 180 8.60 -16.09 12.62
CA SER A 180 8.22 -15.17 11.55
C SER A 180 9.40 -14.76 10.67
N ARG A 181 10.58 -14.51 11.27
CA ARG A 181 11.80 -14.16 10.53
C ARG A 181 12.37 -15.35 9.76
N ILE A 182 12.32 -16.55 10.35
CA ILE A 182 12.71 -17.79 9.67
C ILE A 182 11.79 -18.03 8.46
N SER A 183 10.48 -17.95 8.66
CA SER A 183 9.48 -18.07 7.58
C SER A 183 9.74 -17.08 6.45
N ARG A 184 9.97 -15.79 6.78
CA ARG A 184 10.34 -14.75 5.81
C ARG A 184 11.59 -15.09 5.02
N THR A 185 12.63 -15.58 5.69
CA THR A 185 13.90 -15.94 5.06
C THR A 185 13.72 -17.09 4.08
N LEU A 186 12.98 -18.14 4.48
CA LEU A 186 12.65 -19.27 3.62
C LEU A 186 11.79 -18.84 2.43
N ALA A 187 10.81 -17.96 2.64
CA ALA A 187 9.99 -17.40 1.57
C ALA A 187 10.84 -16.60 0.55
N GLY A 188 11.81 -15.81 1.02
CA GLY A 188 12.77 -15.11 0.17
C GLY A 188 13.61 -16.06 -0.69
N ILE A 189 14.09 -17.16 -0.11
CA ILE A 189 14.83 -18.20 -0.84
C ILE A 189 13.94 -18.87 -1.90
N LYS A 190 12.69 -19.22 -1.54
CA LYS A 190 11.72 -19.79 -2.49
C LYS A 190 11.46 -18.86 -3.68
N MET A 191 11.28 -17.56 -3.42
CA MET A 191 11.08 -16.55 -4.46
C MET A 191 12.30 -16.43 -5.37
N TYR A 192 13.51 -16.37 -4.78
CA TYR A 192 14.76 -16.35 -5.55
C TYR A 192 14.88 -17.57 -6.47
N ASN A 193 14.62 -18.76 -5.94
CA ASN A 193 14.73 -19.99 -6.72
C ASN A 193 13.74 -20.00 -7.91
N MET A 194 12.48 -19.57 -7.69
CA MET A 194 11.49 -19.48 -8.76
C MET A 194 11.89 -18.50 -9.87
N ILE A 195 12.39 -17.31 -9.50
CA ILE A 195 12.82 -16.30 -10.47
C ILE A 195 14.09 -16.77 -11.20
N ASN A 196 15.06 -17.31 -10.45
CA ASN A 196 16.31 -17.80 -11.04
C ASN A 196 16.07 -18.96 -11.99
N GLU A 197 15.13 -19.87 -11.70
CA GLU A 197 14.76 -20.94 -12.62
C GLU A 197 14.30 -20.40 -13.99
N VAL A 198 13.46 -19.36 -13.99
CA VAL A 198 13.03 -18.68 -15.23
C VAL A 198 14.19 -17.99 -15.93
N ILE A 199 15.05 -17.27 -15.20
CA ILE A 199 16.24 -16.62 -15.77
C ILE A 199 17.14 -17.66 -16.46
N GLN A 200 17.42 -18.78 -15.80
CA GLN A 200 18.27 -19.82 -16.37
C GLN A 200 17.59 -20.53 -17.55
N ALA A 201 16.28 -20.75 -17.50
CA ALA A 201 15.53 -21.32 -18.62
C ALA A 201 15.59 -20.42 -19.86
N ARG A 202 15.38 -19.11 -19.70
CA ARG A 202 15.52 -18.13 -20.80
C ARG A 202 16.91 -18.16 -21.42
N LYS A 203 17.96 -18.14 -20.59
CA LYS A 203 19.36 -18.20 -21.04
C LYS A 203 19.70 -19.50 -21.76
N ARG A 204 19.23 -20.65 -21.28
CA ARG A 204 19.49 -21.96 -21.91
C ARG A 204 18.81 -22.12 -23.28
N HIS A 205 17.62 -21.56 -23.43
CA HIS A 205 16.81 -21.70 -24.64
C HIS A 205 16.90 -20.50 -25.59
N ASP A 206 17.78 -19.52 -25.29
CA ASP A 206 17.87 -18.24 -25.99
C ASP A 206 16.50 -17.55 -26.19
N ARG A 207 15.61 -17.73 -25.21
CA ARG A 207 14.26 -17.19 -25.24
C ARG A 207 14.28 -15.76 -24.72
N ARG A 208 13.78 -14.81 -25.50
CA ARG A 208 13.61 -13.41 -25.10
C ARG A 208 12.13 -13.06 -25.08
N GLU A 209 11.74 -12.29 -24.08
CA GLU A 209 10.37 -11.83 -23.87
C GLU A 209 10.34 -10.31 -23.73
N ASP A 210 9.20 -9.68 -23.99
CA ASP A 210 9.04 -8.23 -23.84
C ASP A 210 8.41 -7.90 -22.49
N ASP A 211 9.14 -8.17 -21.41
CA ASP A 211 8.66 -8.00 -20.04
C ASP A 211 9.70 -7.42 -19.08
N THR A 212 9.24 -7.10 -17.86
CA THR A 212 10.06 -6.50 -16.81
C THR A 212 11.28 -7.38 -16.48
N LEU A 213 11.12 -8.71 -16.43
CA LEU A 213 12.23 -9.62 -16.18
C LEU A 213 13.28 -9.55 -17.28
N GLN A 214 12.88 -9.54 -18.56
CA GLN A 214 13.84 -9.44 -19.66
C GLN A 214 14.59 -8.11 -19.63
N ALA A 215 13.89 -7.00 -19.39
CA ALA A 215 14.51 -5.69 -19.28
C ALA A 215 15.59 -5.64 -18.18
N LEU A 216 15.38 -6.36 -17.07
CA LEU A 216 16.38 -6.47 -16.01
C LEU A 216 17.53 -7.45 -16.36
N ILE A 217 17.25 -8.52 -17.10
CA ILE A 217 18.31 -9.40 -17.61
C ILE A 217 19.22 -8.63 -18.57
N ASP A 218 18.64 -7.86 -19.48
CA ASP A 218 19.36 -7.05 -20.47
C ASP A 218 20.13 -5.90 -19.83
N GLY A 219 19.61 -5.36 -18.71
CA GLY A 219 20.31 -4.40 -17.86
C GLY A 219 21.47 -5.01 -17.06
N ASN A 220 21.78 -6.29 -17.24
CA ASN A 220 22.85 -7.04 -16.58
C ASN A 220 22.78 -7.00 -15.04
N TYR A 221 21.56 -6.99 -14.50
CA TYR A 221 21.33 -7.04 -13.06
C TYR A 221 21.56 -8.45 -12.50
N SER A 222 22.05 -8.52 -11.26
CA SER A 222 22.24 -9.81 -10.59
C SER A 222 20.88 -10.52 -10.35
N PRO A 223 20.80 -11.86 -10.39
CA PRO A 223 19.55 -12.58 -10.09
C PRO A 223 18.94 -12.20 -8.73
N THR A 224 19.78 -11.87 -7.75
CA THR A 224 19.34 -11.41 -6.43
C THR A 224 18.70 -10.04 -6.49
N ASP A 225 19.26 -9.10 -7.25
CA ASP A 225 18.69 -7.76 -7.39
C ASP A 225 17.40 -7.79 -8.21
N ILE A 226 17.33 -8.62 -9.25
CA ILE A 226 16.10 -8.90 -10.01
C ILE A 226 15.01 -9.42 -9.08
N THR A 227 15.34 -10.42 -8.25
CA THR A 227 14.42 -11.00 -7.27
C THR A 227 13.89 -9.93 -6.31
N ARG A 228 14.78 -9.11 -5.73
CA ARG A 228 14.38 -8.03 -4.82
C ARG A 228 13.51 -6.99 -5.51
N PHE A 229 13.81 -6.65 -6.75
CA PHE A 229 13.06 -5.67 -7.53
C PHE A 229 11.64 -6.16 -7.80
N ILE A 230 11.48 -7.38 -8.33
CA ILE A 230 10.17 -8.00 -8.59
C ILE A 230 9.38 -8.14 -7.27
N ALA A 231 10.05 -8.58 -6.20
CA ALA A 231 9.43 -8.66 -4.87
C ALA A 231 8.88 -7.31 -4.39
N THR A 232 9.66 -6.23 -4.58
CA THR A 232 9.27 -4.87 -4.19
C THR A 232 8.08 -4.38 -5.02
N LEU A 233 8.11 -4.60 -6.33
CA LEU A 233 7.04 -4.18 -7.23
C LEU A 233 5.70 -4.83 -6.88
N ILE A 234 5.73 -6.15 -6.70
CA ILE A 234 4.53 -6.91 -6.37
C ILE A 234 4.00 -6.48 -4.99
N PHE A 235 4.88 -6.36 -3.98
CA PHE A 235 4.49 -5.85 -2.65
C PHE A 235 3.84 -4.46 -2.72
N ALA A 236 4.41 -3.55 -3.52
CA ALA A 236 3.89 -2.19 -3.67
C ALA A 236 2.48 -2.17 -4.29
N ALA A 237 2.17 -3.11 -5.18
CA ALA A 237 0.92 -3.12 -5.96
C ALA A 237 -0.25 -3.80 -5.22
N ILE A 238 -0.05 -4.95 -4.58
CA ILE A 238 -1.15 -5.81 -4.10
C ILE A 238 -1.98 -5.11 -3.02
N SER A 239 -1.33 -4.89 -1.87
CA SER A 239 -1.96 -4.46 -0.62
C SER A 239 -2.42 -3.00 -0.67
N ASN A 240 -1.94 -2.21 -1.62
CA ASN A 240 -2.32 -0.81 -1.77
C ASN A 240 -3.45 -0.66 -2.79
N THR A 241 -3.25 -1.16 -4.01
CA THR A 241 -4.21 -0.96 -5.11
C THR A 241 -5.50 -1.73 -4.87
N GLY A 242 -5.43 -3.00 -4.46
CA GLY A 242 -6.63 -3.82 -4.20
C GLY A 242 -7.46 -3.28 -3.04
N ASN A 243 -6.81 -2.89 -1.93
CA ASN A 243 -7.51 -2.33 -0.78
C ASN A 243 -8.08 -0.94 -1.07
N THR A 244 -7.35 -0.09 -1.80
CA THR A 244 -7.87 1.21 -2.24
C THR A 244 -9.12 1.04 -3.08
N LEU A 245 -9.11 0.10 -4.03
CA LEU A 245 -10.27 -0.19 -4.88
C LEU A 245 -11.47 -0.69 -4.07
N GLY A 246 -11.23 -1.55 -3.07
CA GLY A 246 -12.28 -1.98 -2.15
C GLY A 246 -12.92 -0.81 -1.41
N TRP A 247 -12.13 0.14 -0.91
CA TRP A 247 -12.65 1.35 -0.28
C TRP A 247 -13.36 2.29 -1.26
N VAL A 248 -12.87 2.41 -2.50
CA VAL A 248 -13.57 3.19 -3.54
C VAL A 248 -14.98 2.66 -3.72
N LEU A 249 -15.13 1.33 -3.84
CA LEU A 249 -16.46 0.71 -3.97
C LEU A 249 -17.33 0.91 -2.73
N VAL A 250 -16.75 0.85 -1.52
CA VAL A 250 -17.47 1.15 -0.27
C VAL A 250 -17.98 2.59 -0.25
N HIS A 251 -17.16 3.56 -0.67
CA HIS A 251 -17.58 4.96 -0.75
C HIS A 251 -18.64 5.17 -1.84
N LEU A 252 -18.47 4.59 -3.03
CA LEU A 252 -19.46 4.70 -4.10
C LEU A 252 -20.82 4.11 -3.69
N GLU A 253 -20.85 2.97 -3.01
CA GLU A 253 -22.11 2.38 -2.51
C GLU A 253 -22.87 3.33 -1.57
N LYS A 254 -22.15 4.24 -0.90
CA LYS A 254 -22.71 5.21 0.04
C LYS A 254 -23.05 6.56 -0.59
N HIS A 255 -22.69 6.78 -1.84
CA HIS A 255 -22.93 8.02 -2.59
C HIS A 255 -23.51 7.64 -3.97
N PRO A 256 -24.81 7.29 -4.04
CA PRO A 256 -25.43 6.75 -5.26
C PRO A 256 -25.34 7.70 -6.46
N ASP A 257 -25.41 9.01 -6.24
CA ASP A 257 -25.23 10.05 -7.24
C ASP A 257 -23.84 9.97 -7.91
N VAL A 258 -22.79 9.84 -7.11
CA VAL A 258 -21.42 9.66 -7.59
C VAL A 258 -21.27 8.29 -8.26
N LYS A 259 -21.84 7.23 -7.67
CA LYS A 259 -21.82 5.88 -8.24
C LYS A 259 -22.45 5.84 -9.63
N ASP A 260 -23.61 6.47 -9.79
CA ASP A 260 -24.32 6.49 -11.07
C ASP A 260 -23.53 7.23 -12.14
N GLN A 261 -22.91 8.36 -11.81
CA GLN A 261 -22.00 9.06 -12.73
C GLN A 261 -20.81 8.18 -13.15
N VAL A 262 -20.13 7.55 -12.18
CA VAL A 262 -18.99 6.66 -12.44
C VAL A 262 -19.41 5.48 -13.32
N ILE A 263 -20.54 4.83 -13.02
CA ILE A 263 -21.04 3.69 -13.79
C ILE A 263 -21.42 4.11 -15.22
N GLN A 264 -22.01 5.29 -15.41
CA GLN A 264 -22.31 5.80 -16.75
C GLN A 264 -21.05 6.07 -17.59
N GLU A 265 -19.97 6.57 -16.98
CA GLU A 265 -18.67 6.71 -17.66
C GLU A 265 -18.09 5.34 -18.02
N LEU A 266 -18.11 4.39 -17.09
CA LEU A 266 -17.57 3.04 -17.27
C LEU A 266 -18.34 2.24 -18.34
N GLN A 267 -19.67 2.35 -18.40
CA GLN A 267 -20.50 1.65 -19.38
C GLN A 267 -20.28 2.10 -20.83
N LYS A 268 -19.73 3.30 -21.03
CA LYS A 268 -19.33 3.79 -22.37
C LYS A 268 -18.00 3.17 -22.82
N LEU A 269 -17.30 2.49 -21.93
CA LEU A 269 -16.03 1.84 -22.19
C LEU A 269 -16.18 0.34 -22.29
N SER A 270 -15.23 -0.25 -23.00
CA SER A 270 -15.02 -1.70 -23.03
C SER A 270 -13.54 -1.97 -22.81
N LEU A 271 -13.21 -3.16 -22.29
CA LEU A 271 -11.83 -3.64 -22.26
C LEU A 271 -11.41 -4.12 -23.65
N ASN A 272 -11.44 -3.23 -24.64
CA ASN A 272 -10.97 -3.50 -25.98
C ASN A 272 -9.45 -3.21 -26.06
N PRO A 273 -8.60 -4.23 -26.32
CA PRO A 273 -7.16 -4.05 -26.45
C PRO A 273 -6.71 -3.09 -27.56
N GLU A 274 -7.61 -2.75 -28.50
CA GLU A 274 -7.36 -1.81 -29.60
C GLU A 274 -7.51 -0.34 -29.21
N ILE A 275 -8.19 -0.04 -28.08
CA ILE A 275 -8.31 1.33 -27.57
C ILE A 275 -6.94 1.79 -27.08
N TYR A 276 -6.45 2.94 -27.54
CA TYR A 276 -5.20 3.50 -27.02
C TYR A 276 -5.30 3.77 -25.53
N MET A 277 -4.21 3.54 -24.79
CA MET A 277 -4.21 3.67 -23.34
C MET A 277 -4.56 5.10 -22.90
N GLU A 278 -4.05 6.10 -23.59
CA GLU A 278 -4.30 7.51 -23.29
C GLU A 278 -5.79 7.86 -23.41
N ASP A 279 -6.46 7.31 -24.44
CA ASP A 279 -7.90 7.48 -24.62
C ASP A 279 -8.69 6.81 -23.49
N PHE A 280 -8.27 5.60 -23.09
CA PHE A 280 -8.89 4.90 -21.96
C PHE A 280 -8.68 5.62 -20.62
N GLU A 281 -7.48 6.14 -20.39
CA GLU A 281 -7.16 6.94 -19.20
C GLU A 281 -8.00 8.22 -19.15
N GLY A 282 -8.20 8.90 -20.29
CA GLY A 282 -8.97 10.14 -20.41
C GLY A 282 -10.49 9.96 -20.37
N ALA A 283 -11.02 8.78 -20.73
CA ALA A 283 -12.45 8.55 -20.86
C ALA A 283 -13.23 8.38 -19.54
N THR A 284 -12.53 8.38 -18.39
CA THR A 284 -13.11 8.22 -17.06
C THR A 284 -12.64 9.30 -16.09
N PRO A 285 -13.04 10.57 -16.30
CA PRO A 285 -12.59 11.70 -15.50
C PRO A 285 -13.05 11.63 -14.04
N SER A 286 -14.17 10.97 -13.73
CA SER A 286 -14.70 10.90 -12.36
C SER A 286 -13.92 9.95 -11.43
N ILE A 287 -13.20 8.97 -11.99
CA ILE A 287 -12.61 7.87 -11.21
C ILE A 287 -11.41 8.32 -10.39
N GLU A 288 -10.47 9.07 -10.99
CA GLU A 288 -9.27 9.51 -10.26
C GLU A 288 -9.63 10.43 -9.07
N PRO A 289 -10.57 11.39 -9.19
CA PRO A 289 -11.09 12.14 -8.05
C PRO A 289 -11.66 11.25 -6.95
N CYS A 290 -12.46 10.23 -7.30
CA CYS A 290 -12.99 9.26 -6.32
C CYS A 290 -11.89 8.46 -5.62
N ILE A 291 -10.86 8.03 -6.35
CA ILE A 291 -9.69 7.34 -5.78
C ILE A 291 -8.95 8.26 -4.81
N ASN A 292 -8.68 9.50 -5.21
CA ASN A 292 -7.94 10.45 -4.39
C ASN A 292 -8.69 10.81 -3.11
N GLU A 293 -10.01 11.03 -3.20
CA GLU A 293 -10.85 11.30 -2.04
C GLU A 293 -10.97 10.09 -1.12
N THR A 294 -11.09 8.89 -1.68
CA THR A 294 -11.03 7.64 -0.91
C THR A 294 -9.72 7.56 -0.15
N LEU A 295 -8.58 7.71 -0.85
CA LEU A 295 -7.26 7.66 -0.23
C LEU A 295 -7.09 8.72 0.86
N ARG A 296 -7.64 9.93 0.69
CA ARG A 296 -7.63 10.98 1.72
C ARG A 296 -8.31 10.50 3.01
N LEU A 297 -9.42 9.77 2.89
CA LEU A 297 -10.18 9.27 4.04
C LEU A 297 -9.58 8.01 4.67
N VAL A 298 -9.01 7.11 3.88
CA VAL A 298 -8.61 5.77 4.36
C VAL A 298 -7.10 5.60 4.56
N LEU A 299 -6.27 6.46 3.96
CA LEU A 299 -4.82 6.44 4.17
C LEU A 299 -4.45 7.27 5.39
N ASN A 300 -4.56 6.65 6.56
CA ASN A 300 -4.26 7.29 7.83
C ASN A 300 -2.88 6.89 8.41
N GLY A 301 -1.94 6.53 7.54
CA GLY A 301 -0.59 6.12 7.92
C GLY A 301 0.28 7.27 8.45
N THR A 302 1.41 6.93 9.03
CA THR A 302 2.45 7.90 9.41
C THR A 302 3.70 7.66 8.58
N PHE A 303 4.12 8.68 7.83
CA PHE A 303 5.38 8.62 7.09
C PHE A 303 6.54 8.87 8.03
N VAL A 304 7.53 7.98 8.00
CA VAL A 304 8.73 8.07 8.84
C VAL A 304 9.97 8.24 7.97
N ARG A 305 10.84 9.19 8.32
CA ARG A 305 12.11 9.45 7.62
C ARG A 305 13.24 9.71 8.61
N LYS A 306 14.42 9.14 8.36
CA LYS A 306 15.64 9.45 9.11
C LYS A 306 16.38 10.58 8.41
N ASN A 307 16.82 11.60 9.15
CA ASN A 307 17.81 12.53 8.65
C ASN A 307 19.15 11.79 8.53
N ILE A 308 19.62 11.59 7.30
CA ILE A 308 20.93 10.99 7.01
C ILE A 308 21.97 12.00 6.53
N GLY A 309 21.57 13.27 6.40
CA GLY A 309 22.46 14.37 6.03
C GLY A 309 22.99 15.11 7.24
N ASP A 310 23.45 16.33 7.00
CA ASP A 310 23.88 17.25 8.05
C ASP A 310 22.70 17.75 8.90
N GLU A 311 23.01 18.48 9.98
CA GLU A 311 22.00 19.17 10.77
C GLU A 311 21.18 20.12 9.89
N LEU A 312 19.86 20.10 10.08
CA LEU A 312 18.93 20.99 9.38
C LEU A 312 17.99 21.66 10.37
N ILE A 313 17.54 22.87 10.04
CA ILE A 313 16.61 23.64 10.86
C ILE A 313 15.26 23.70 10.12
N VAL A 314 14.20 23.22 10.76
CA VAL A 314 12.82 23.26 10.22
C VAL A 314 11.95 23.96 11.26
N ASP A 315 11.32 25.06 10.86
CA ASP A 315 10.46 25.87 11.73
C ASP A 315 11.13 26.24 13.08
N GLY A 316 12.42 26.63 13.01
CA GLY A 316 13.23 26.96 14.20
C GLY A 316 13.71 25.75 15.02
N VAL A 317 13.30 24.53 14.68
CA VAL A 317 13.73 23.30 15.37
C VAL A 317 14.94 22.67 14.70
N ARG A 318 15.97 22.39 15.49
CA ARG A 318 17.18 21.71 15.02
C ARG A 318 16.96 20.20 14.91
N ILE A 319 17.19 19.65 13.74
CA ILE A 319 17.06 18.23 13.43
C ILE A 319 18.45 17.69 13.12
N GLN A 320 19.01 16.96 14.08
CA GLN A 320 20.35 16.40 13.98
C GLN A 320 20.40 15.19 13.05
N HIS A 321 21.59 14.86 12.56
CA HIS A 321 21.86 13.60 11.90
C HIS A 321 21.34 12.42 12.74
N GLY A 322 20.72 11.45 12.09
CA GLY A 322 20.13 10.26 12.73
C GLY A 322 18.73 10.46 13.31
N THR A 323 18.22 11.69 13.38
CA THR A 323 16.89 11.99 13.93
C THR A 323 15.79 11.45 13.01
N TYR A 324 14.77 10.83 13.58
CA TYR A 324 13.56 10.43 12.86
C TYR A 324 12.51 11.55 12.87
N LEU A 325 11.98 11.85 11.69
CA LEU A 325 10.84 12.70 11.46
C LEU A 325 9.64 11.82 11.13
N MET A 326 8.52 12.11 11.78
CA MET A 326 7.25 11.41 11.59
C MET A 326 6.19 12.40 11.12
N TYR A 327 5.40 11.99 10.14
CA TYR A 327 4.37 12.81 9.53
C TYR A 327 3.07 12.02 9.38
N PRO A 328 2.10 12.20 10.29
CA PRO A 328 0.77 11.62 10.13
C PRO A 328 0.08 12.23 8.89
N THR A 329 -0.36 11.40 7.94
CA THR A 329 -1.05 11.90 6.74
C THR A 329 -2.37 12.58 7.10
N THR A 330 -3.02 12.13 8.17
CA THR A 330 -4.27 12.66 8.71
C THR A 330 -4.19 14.13 9.08
N ASP A 331 -3.03 14.61 9.52
CA ASP A 331 -2.84 16.01 9.93
C ASP A 331 -3.06 16.98 8.76
N LEU A 332 -2.82 16.55 7.52
CA LEU A 332 -3.20 17.30 6.32
C LEU A 332 -4.56 16.90 5.81
N HIS A 333 -4.78 15.60 5.65
CA HIS A 333 -5.94 15.06 4.94
C HIS A 333 -7.25 15.42 5.65
N PHE A 334 -7.23 15.66 6.96
CA PHE A 334 -8.38 16.10 7.73
C PHE A 334 -8.28 17.55 8.21
N HIS A 335 -7.33 18.33 7.72
CA HIS A 335 -7.19 19.72 8.13
C HIS A 335 -8.30 20.58 7.51
N PRO A 336 -9.19 21.22 8.29
CA PRO A 336 -10.35 21.96 7.76
C PRO A 336 -9.97 23.16 6.89
N ARG A 337 -8.76 23.73 7.08
CA ARG A 337 -8.21 24.77 6.20
C ARG A 337 -8.06 24.32 4.74
N PHE A 338 -7.72 23.05 4.51
CA PHE A 338 -7.48 22.51 3.16
C PHE A 338 -8.65 21.66 2.66
N TYR A 339 -9.41 21.07 3.58
CA TYR A 339 -10.53 20.19 3.32
C TYR A 339 -11.73 20.57 4.20
N PRO A 340 -12.56 21.55 3.79
CA PRO A 340 -13.77 21.92 4.53
C PRO A 340 -14.71 20.73 4.71
N ASN A 341 -15.26 20.51 5.90
CA ASN A 341 -15.99 19.27 6.24
C ASN A 341 -15.13 18.01 5.97
N PRO A 342 -13.98 17.87 6.64
CA PRO A 342 -12.93 16.92 6.24
C PRO A 342 -13.34 15.45 6.31
N TYR A 343 -14.39 15.10 7.05
CA TYR A 343 -14.85 13.71 7.17
C TYR A 343 -15.88 13.31 6.13
N GLN A 344 -16.35 14.25 5.30
CA GLN A 344 -17.28 13.96 4.20
C GLN A 344 -16.49 13.53 2.97
N PHE A 345 -17.00 12.50 2.29
CA PHE A 345 -16.51 12.08 0.99
C PHE A 345 -17.05 13.03 -0.08
N ASP A 346 -16.14 13.76 -0.72
CA ASP A 346 -16.46 14.67 -1.81
C ASP A 346 -15.37 14.60 -2.90
N PRO A 347 -15.62 13.86 -4.00
CA PRO A 347 -14.68 13.77 -5.12
C PRO A 347 -14.39 15.10 -5.79
N MET A 348 -15.30 16.09 -5.75
CA MET A 348 -15.11 17.39 -6.41
C MET A 348 -13.94 18.17 -5.81
N ARG A 349 -13.50 17.82 -4.60
CA ARG A 349 -12.25 18.32 -4.05
C ARG A 349 -11.07 18.03 -4.95
N PHE A 350 -11.10 16.97 -5.74
CA PHE A 350 -10.01 16.59 -6.65
C PHE A 350 -10.28 16.96 -8.11
N ASP A 351 -11.23 17.85 -8.37
CA ASP A 351 -11.34 18.54 -9.64
C ASP A 351 -10.00 19.25 -9.97
N PRO A 352 -9.53 19.22 -11.24
CA PRO A 352 -8.26 19.83 -11.62
C PRO A 352 -8.12 21.31 -11.21
N GLN A 353 -9.18 22.10 -11.29
CA GLN A 353 -9.15 23.53 -10.93
C GLN A 353 -8.98 23.68 -9.42
N VAL A 354 -9.75 22.94 -8.63
CA VAL A 354 -9.68 22.94 -7.16
C VAL A 354 -8.34 22.41 -6.65
N VAL A 355 -7.75 21.44 -7.34
CA VAL A 355 -6.39 20.96 -7.05
C VAL A 355 -5.36 22.05 -7.33
N GLU A 356 -5.47 22.75 -8.47
CA GLU A 356 -4.54 23.81 -8.84
C GLU A 356 -4.55 24.96 -7.83
N GLU A 357 -5.74 25.45 -7.45
CA GLU A 357 -5.90 26.50 -6.44
C GLU A 357 -5.28 26.11 -5.09
N ARG A 358 -5.43 24.85 -4.67
CA ARG A 358 -4.84 24.37 -3.41
C ARG A 358 -3.32 24.24 -3.45
N LYS A 359 -2.67 24.23 -4.62
CA LYS A 359 -1.20 24.19 -4.69
C LYS A 359 -0.56 25.44 -4.09
N GLU A 360 -1.26 26.57 -4.07
CA GLU A 360 -0.80 27.80 -3.40
C GLU A 360 -0.57 27.59 -1.90
N ALA A 361 -1.33 26.67 -1.28
CA ALA A 361 -1.18 26.31 0.12
C ALA A 361 -0.02 25.30 0.39
N GLY A 362 0.70 24.88 -0.65
CA GLY A 362 1.81 23.93 -0.56
C GLY A 362 1.36 22.47 -0.69
N LEU A 363 2.11 21.57 -0.02
CA LEU A 363 1.83 20.13 -0.04
C LEU A 363 0.63 19.79 0.87
N THR A 364 -0.56 19.71 0.29
CA THR A 364 -1.81 19.44 1.00
C THR A 364 -2.31 18.00 0.86
N PHE A 365 -1.79 17.25 -0.12
CA PHE A 365 -2.14 15.86 -0.36
C PHE A 365 -0.90 14.99 -0.48
N LEU A 366 -0.92 13.83 0.19
CA LEU A 366 0.26 12.98 0.39
C LEU A 366 0.04 11.50 0.05
N ALA A 367 -1.14 11.12 -0.43
CA ALA A 367 -1.44 9.71 -0.66
C ALA A 367 -0.56 9.06 -1.73
N TRP A 368 -0.17 9.83 -2.73
CA TRP A 368 0.77 9.40 -3.77
C TRP A 368 2.23 9.77 -3.46
N GLY A 369 2.56 10.06 -2.19
CA GLY A 369 3.86 10.58 -1.80
C GLY A 369 4.08 12.03 -2.26
N ALA A 370 5.26 12.57 -1.94
CA ALA A 370 5.64 13.94 -2.29
C ALA A 370 7.15 14.09 -2.46
N ALA A 371 7.54 15.20 -3.10
CA ALA A 371 8.93 15.58 -3.35
C ALA A 371 9.76 14.42 -3.96
N ARG A 372 10.89 14.06 -3.34
CA ARG A 372 11.80 13.02 -3.84
C ARG A 372 11.20 11.61 -3.83
N HIS A 373 10.12 11.39 -3.08
CA HIS A 373 9.51 10.07 -2.84
C HIS A 373 8.06 10.01 -3.37
N ILE A 374 7.80 10.61 -4.53
CA ILE A 374 6.53 10.43 -5.23
C ILE A 374 6.36 8.97 -5.66
N CYS A 375 5.13 8.46 -5.59
CA CYS A 375 4.77 7.10 -5.98
C CYS A 375 4.93 6.93 -7.49
N THR A 376 5.95 6.17 -7.88
CA THR A 376 6.23 5.85 -9.29
C THR A 376 5.18 4.93 -9.91
N GLY A 377 4.39 4.24 -9.08
CA GLY A 377 3.32 3.34 -9.51
C GLY A 377 1.95 3.99 -9.62
N LYS A 378 1.80 5.32 -9.42
CA LYS A 378 0.49 6.00 -9.42
C LYS A 378 -0.31 5.69 -10.69
N ARG A 379 0.31 5.91 -11.86
CA ARG A 379 -0.33 5.67 -13.17
C ARG A 379 -0.77 4.22 -13.30
N SER A 380 0.11 3.26 -12.99
CA SER A 380 -0.21 1.83 -13.03
C SER A 380 -1.36 1.47 -12.08
N ALA A 381 -1.34 1.97 -10.85
CA ALA A 381 -2.37 1.68 -9.85
C ALA A 381 -3.74 2.18 -10.31
N ILE A 382 -3.82 3.42 -10.80
CA ILE A 382 -5.06 3.99 -11.34
C ILE A 382 -5.53 3.18 -12.55
N LEU A 383 -4.63 2.85 -13.48
CA LEU A 383 -4.95 2.04 -14.66
C LEU A 383 -5.54 0.68 -14.28
N LEU A 384 -4.90 -0.07 -13.38
CA LEU A 384 -5.39 -1.36 -12.92
C LEU A 384 -6.76 -1.25 -12.23
N MET A 385 -6.96 -0.23 -11.39
CA MET A 385 -8.25 0.03 -10.76
C MET A 385 -9.34 0.34 -11.79
N LYS A 386 -9.04 1.20 -12.77
CA LYS A 386 -9.96 1.52 -13.87
C LYS A 386 -10.37 0.28 -14.68
N MET A 387 -9.41 -0.55 -15.07
CA MET A 387 -9.68 -1.78 -15.82
C MET A 387 -10.63 -2.72 -15.05
N VAL A 388 -10.38 -2.91 -13.74
CA VAL A 388 -11.25 -3.75 -12.90
C VAL A 388 -12.64 -3.12 -12.76
N LEU A 389 -12.75 -1.80 -12.58
CA LEU A 389 -14.03 -1.09 -12.49
C LEU A 389 -14.85 -1.18 -13.80
N VAL A 390 -14.22 -1.05 -14.97
CA VAL A 390 -14.90 -1.20 -16.27
C VAL A 390 -15.51 -2.60 -16.37
N GLN A 391 -14.75 -3.63 -16.01
CA GLN A 391 -15.27 -4.99 -16.04
C GLN A 391 -16.36 -5.22 -14.98
N LEU A 392 -16.21 -4.65 -13.78
CA LEU A 392 -17.24 -4.74 -12.74
C LEU A 392 -18.54 -4.02 -13.14
N ALA A 393 -18.47 -2.96 -13.95
CA ALA A 393 -19.65 -2.27 -14.50
C ALA A 393 -20.47 -3.13 -15.47
N THR A 394 -19.96 -4.30 -15.90
CA THR A 394 -20.76 -5.32 -16.62
C THR A 394 -21.63 -6.16 -15.70
N TYR A 395 -21.55 -5.94 -14.38
CA TYR A 395 -22.34 -6.61 -13.36
C TYR A 395 -23.29 -5.61 -12.68
N ASP A 396 -24.46 -6.10 -12.29
CA ASP A 396 -25.26 -5.49 -11.24
C ASP A 396 -24.70 -5.95 -9.89
N PHE A 397 -24.22 -5.00 -9.09
CA PHE A 397 -23.60 -5.31 -7.81
C PHE A 397 -24.05 -4.39 -6.67
N THR A 398 -24.03 -4.94 -5.47
CA THR A 398 -24.32 -4.27 -4.20
C THR A 398 -23.33 -4.75 -3.14
N LEU A 399 -23.06 -3.92 -2.14
CA LEU A 399 -22.23 -4.33 -1.00
C LEU A 399 -23.12 -4.78 0.15
N VAL A 400 -22.76 -5.93 0.73
CA VAL A 400 -23.46 -6.54 1.86
C VAL A 400 -22.49 -6.81 3.01
N ASP A 401 -23.03 -6.87 4.22
CA ASP A 401 -22.28 -7.25 5.41
C ASP A 401 -22.09 -8.77 5.51
N SER A 402 -21.43 -9.22 6.58
CA SER A 402 -21.22 -10.65 6.86
C SER A 402 -22.51 -11.48 7.03
N LYS A 403 -23.67 -10.85 7.19
CA LYS A 403 -24.98 -11.50 7.28
C LYS A 403 -25.74 -11.46 5.95
N GLY A 404 -25.17 -10.86 4.91
CA GLY A 404 -25.81 -10.68 3.61
C GLY A 404 -26.83 -9.55 3.57
N SER A 405 -26.88 -8.71 4.60
CA SER A 405 -27.73 -7.51 4.64
C SER A 405 -27.04 -6.35 3.91
N PRO A 406 -27.78 -5.42 3.27
CA PRO A 406 -27.17 -4.24 2.65
C PRO A 406 -26.23 -3.53 3.62
N LEU A 407 -25.05 -3.15 3.14
CA LEU A 407 -24.07 -2.46 3.98
C LEU A 407 -24.69 -1.13 4.45
N GLU A 408 -25.00 -0.98 5.74
CA GLU A 408 -25.67 0.23 6.26
C GLU A 408 -24.70 1.39 6.52
N ASN A 409 -23.51 1.10 7.06
CA ASN A 409 -22.50 2.08 7.43
C ASN A 409 -21.15 1.74 6.80
N ILE A 410 -20.31 2.76 6.58
CA ILE A 410 -18.91 2.54 6.19
C ILE A 410 -18.19 1.94 7.40
N PRO A 411 -17.61 0.74 7.29
CA PRO A 411 -16.87 0.16 8.40
C PRO A 411 -15.57 0.94 8.65
N PRO A 412 -15.09 1.01 9.91
CA PRO A 412 -13.81 1.64 10.17
C PRO A 412 -12.65 0.77 9.64
N PRO A 413 -11.55 1.37 9.15
CA PRO A 413 -10.34 0.60 8.85
C PRO A 413 -9.77 -0.03 10.13
N ALA A 414 -9.11 -1.18 10.00
CA ALA A 414 -8.60 -1.95 11.13
C ALA A 414 -7.39 -1.31 11.85
N TYR A 415 -6.66 -0.41 11.17
CA TYR A 415 -5.45 0.26 11.67
C TYR A 415 -4.39 -0.69 12.24
N ASP A 416 -4.30 -1.89 11.68
CA ASP A 416 -3.44 -2.98 12.16
C ASP A 416 -2.10 -3.07 11.41
N THR A 417 -1.85 -2.14 10.49
CA THR A 417 -0.65 -2.10 9.66
C THR A 417 -0.18 -0.67 9.41
N LEU A 418 1.14 -0.50 9.32
CA LEU A 418 1.79 0.79 9.07
C LEU A 418 2.11 1.02 7.59
N PHE A 419 2.03 -0.02 6.76
CA PHE A 419 2.69 -0.04 5.44
C PHE A 419 1.73 -0.20 4.27
N LYS A 420 0.45 -0.45 4.53
CA LYS A 420 -0.58 -0.61 3.49
C LYS A 420 -1.86 0.08 3.87
N VAL A 421 -2.70 0.34 2.87
CA VAL A 421 -4.09 0.73 3.09
C VAL A 421 -4.77 -0.38 3.89
N CYS A 422 -5.29 -0.03 5.07
CA CYS A 422 -5.91 -1.00 5.98
C CYS A 422 -7.23 -1.50 5.40
N GLN A 423 -7.55 -2.78 5.58
CA GLN A 423 -8.88 -3.31 5.30
C GLN A 423 -9.83 -2.99 6.47
N PRO A 424 -11.15 -3.19 6.30
CA PRO A 424 -12.08 -3.23 7.43
C PRO A 424 -11.65 -4.26 8.49
N GLY A 425 -12.07 -4.04 9.73
CA GLY A 425 -11.84 -5.01 10.81
C GLY A 425 -12.43 -6.39 10.50
N ARG A 426 -11.86 -7.46 11.11
CA ARG A 426 -12.31 -8.85 10.86
C ARG A 426 -13.81 -9.10 11.12
N LYS A 427 -14.44 -8.30 11.97
CA LYS A 427 -15.88 -8.39 12.28
C LYS A 427 -16.74 -7.59 11.30
N ASP A 428 -16.12 -6.69 10.55
CA ASP A 428 -16.76 -5.71 9.68
C ASP A 428 -16.42 -6.00 8.21
N ARG A 429 -16.28 -7.29 7.87
CA ARG A 429 -15.99 -7.74 6.49
C ARG A 429 -17.10 -7.30 5.56
N VAL A 430 -16.70 -6.82 4.40
CA VAL A 430 -17.60 -6.35 3.33
C VAL A 430 -17.58 -7.36 2.20
N PHE A 431 -18.77 -7.74 1.75
CA PHE A 431 -18.96 -8.70 0.67
C PHE A 431 -19.58 -8.01 -0.54
N LEU A 432 -19.15 -8.43 -1.72
CA LEU A 432 -19.70 -8.00 -2.99
C LEU A 432 -20.72 -9.04 -3.45
N LYS A 433 -21.99 -8.67 -3.49
CA LYS A 433 -23.05 -9.48 -4.10
C LYS A 433 -23.29 -8.98 -5.51
N TYR A 434 -23.21 -9.87 -6.49
CA TYR A 434 -23.24 -9.47 -7.90
C TYR A 434 -23.95 -10.48 -8.80
N GLN A 435 -24.41 -9.98 -9.94
CA GLN A 435 -24.99 -10.72 -11.05
C GLN A 435 -24.58 -10.05 -12.37
N LYS A 436 -24.13 -10.83 -13.35
CA LYS A 436 -23.72 -10.31 -14.65
C LYS A 436 -24.94 -9.79 -15.42
N ARG A 437 -24.80 -8.62 -16.04
CA ARG A 437 -25.82 -8.06 -16.93
C ARG A 437 -25.92 -8.91 -18.18
N ARG A 438 -27.15 -9.12 -18.65
CA ARG A 438 -27.44 -9.91 -19.86
C ARG A 438 -27.27 -9.09 -21.12
#